data_AF-A0A8C8JH78-F1
#
_entry.id   AF-A0A8C8JH78-F1
#
_cell.length_a   1.000
_cell.length_b   1.000
_cell.length_c   1.000
_cell.angle_alpha   90.00
_cell.angle_beta   90.00
_cell.angle_gamma   90.00
#
_symmetry.space_group_name_H-M   'P 1'
#
loop_
_entity.id
_entity.type
_entity.pdbx_description
1 polymer ?
#
loop_
_entity_poly.entity_id
_entity_poly.type
_entity_poly.pdbx_seq_one_letter_code
_entity_poly.pdbx_strand_id
1 'polypeptide(L)'
;MASEEDDDPIIQEIDVYLAKSLADKLYLFQYPVRPSSMTYDDVTHLSAKIKPKQQKVELEMAINTLSPNYCRSKGEQIALNVDGTTSEDSNTYSVKMMDKQTFTSIQSTTNTSRYAAAVFRKGELHITPLQGILQMRPSFSYLDKADGKHREREAANEGGDSSQDEVEEDVKAVTVRFSRPESDQARQRRILSYDFLQKKQAEEPWVYLHYHGLNDGRSDHERQYLYCQAMGGSENTELVKTPKEYLAMLMPPITEEKMPVGPSNVLSMAQLRTLPLGDQVKTLLKNVKVIPFANLMGLLTPGTDSTAVLRCIQQVALLVQGNWVVKSDVLYPKNSCSPHSGVPAEVLCRGRDFVMWRFTQERSVMRKEVTLLPEDVKDFLEHMAVPRINRGWEFLLPSDSDFIKKHPDVAQRQHMLWIGIQSKLEKVFNFSKEDLVSKKDPQTGVYLCAAHERARQNQPSLQKDLSARRQGKGGAGPSGGAAVRVKEEPVSDGEDEPMDTSSSSSADGRQTEGNFILSQQGLMPTGSGEG
;
A
#
# COMPACT_ATOMS: atom_id res chain seq x y z
N MET A 1 -4.12 19.12 -17.51
CA MET A 1 -5.57 18.94 -17.29
C MET A 1 -5.87 17.51 -17.71
N ALA A 2 -6.59 16.74 -16.90
CA ALA A 2 -7.18 15.50 -17.42
C ALA A 2 -8.28 15.88 -18.42
N SER A 3 -8.54 15.03 -19.40
CA SER A 3 -9.76 15.12 -20.20
C SER A 3 -10.97 14.96 -19.29
N GLU A 4 -11.99 15.78 -19.51
CA GLU A 4 -13.35 15.46 -19.09
C GLU A 4 -13.73 14.20 -19.91
N GLU A 5 -13.94 13.08 -19.23
CA GLU A 5 -14.43 11.86 -19.88
C GLU A 5 -15.93 12.05 -20.12
N ASP A 6 -16.39 11.90 -21.37
CA ASP A 6 -17.81 11.97 -21.70
C ASP A 6 -18.56 10.86 -20.95
N ASP A 7 -19.39 11.21 -19.96
CA ASP A 7 -20.18 10.27 -19.17
C ASP A 7 -21.07 9.39 -20.09
N ASP A 8 -20.89 8.06 -19.99
CA ASP A 8 -21.68 7.08 -20.74
C ASP A 8 -23.17 7.23 -20.42
N PRO A 9 -24.04 7.57 -21.41
CA PRO A 9 -25.42 7.96 -21.13
C PRO A 9 -26.22 6.81 -20.49
N ILE A 10 -26.79 7.07 -19.31
CA ILE A 10 -27.56 6.10 -18.52
C ILE A 10 -28.71 5.53 -19.36
N ILE A 11 -28.55 4.29 -19.84
CA ILE A 11 -29.52 3.60 -20.70
C ILE A 11 -30.71 3.10 -19.88
N GLN A 12 -30.46 2.60 -18.66
CA GLN A 12 -31.48 2.03 -17.79
C GLN A 12 -31.06 2.13 -16.31
N GLU A 13 -31.98 2.57 -15.46
CA GLU A 13 -31.89 2.47 -14.00
C GLU A 13 -32.59 1.18 -13.54
N ILE A 14 -32.03 0.48 -12.55
CA ILE A 14 -32.47 -0.84 -12.08
C ILE A 14 -32.49 -0.84 -10.55
N ASP A 15 -33.68 -1.01 -9.96
CA ASP A 15 -33.84 -1.11 -8.51
C ASP A 15 -33.25 -2.41 -7.97
N VAL A 16 -32.47 -2.32 -6.88
CA VAL A 16 -31.80 -3.46 -6.26
C VAL A 16 -32.31 -3.69 -4.84
N TYR A 17 -33.00 -4.81 -4.63
CA TYR A 17 -33.62 -5.17 -3.36
C TYR A 17 -32.91 -6.34 -2.67
N LEU A 18 -32.85 -6.34 -1.33
CA LEU A 18 -32.27 -7.42 -0.53
C LEU A 18 -33.35 -8.28 0.14
N ALA A 19 -33.57 -9.50 -0.37
CA ALA A 19 -34.42 -10.49 0.26
C ALA A 19 -33.64 -11.31 1.31
N LYS A 20 -34.20 -11.44 2.52
CA LYS A 20 -33.59 -12.19 3.64
C LYS A 20 -34.30 -13.51 3.97
N SER A 21 -35.47 -13.76 3.38
CA SER A 21 -36.38 -14.88 3.69
C SER A 21 -35.77 -16.28 3.57
N LEU A 22 -34.78 -16.45 2.69
CA LEU A 22 -34.07 -17.72 2.44
C LEU A 22 -32.57 -17.64 2.75
N ALA A 23 -32.08 -16.58 3.41
CA ALA A 23 -30.63 -16.35 3.60
C ALA A 23 -29.92 -17.54 4.28
N ASP A 24 -30.51 -18.11 5.33
CA ASP A 24 -29.95 -19.26 6.07
C ASP A 24 -30.24 -20.63 5.41
N LYS A 25 -30.95 -20.63 4.27
CA LYS A 25 -31.50 -21.84 3.61
C LYS A 25 -31.02 -22.03 2.17
N LEU A 26 -30.58 -20.97 1.49
CA LEU A 26 -30.27 -21.02 0.06
C LEU A 26 -28.85 -21.56 -0.18
N TYR A 27 -28.77 -22.75 -0.77
CA TYR A 27 -27.51 -23.38 -1.17
C TYR A 27 -27.35 -23.35 -2.69
N LEU A 28 -26.13 -23.11 -3.16
CA LEU A 28 -25.77 -23.23 -4.58
C LEU A 28 -25.07 -24.58 -4.81
N PHE A 29 -25.75 -25.51 -5.48
CA PHE A 29 -25.18 -26.79 -5.92
C PHE A 29 -24.58 -26.64 -7.32
N GLN A 30 -23.33 -27.04 -7.49
CA GLN A 30 -22.60 -27.02 -8.75
C GLN A 30 -22.18 -28.43 -9.14
N TYR A 31 -22.19 -28.76 -10.44
CA TYR A 31 -21.80 -30.08 -10.96
C TYR A 31 -20.63 -29.93 -11.96
N PRO A 32 -19.37 -29.79 -11.49
CA PRO A 32 -18.24 -29.39 -12.36
C PRO A 32 -17.93 -30.35 -13.52
N VAL A 33 -18.43 -31.59 -13.46
CA VAL A 33 -18.22 -32.64 -14.48
C VAL A 33 -19.40 -32.79 -15.45
N ARG A 34 -20.39 -31.89 -15.42
CA ARG A 34 -21.62 -31.96 -16.22
C ARG A 34 -21.81 -30.67 -17.05
N PRO A 35 -21.95 -30.76 -18.38
CA PRO A 35 -22.26 -29.60 -19.22
C PRO A 35 -23.62 -28.98 -18.88
N SER A 36 -23.74 -27.66 -19.01
CA SER A 36 -24.99 -26.91 -18.75
C SER A 36 -26.18 -27.34 -19.63
N SER A 37 -25.91 -27.92 -20.81
CA SER A 37 -26.92 -28.46 -21.71
C SER A 37 -27.46 -29.84 -21.31
N MET A 38 -26.97 -30.43 -20.21
CA MET A 38 -27.36 -31.75 -19.73
C MET A 38 -27.75 -31.68 -18.25
N THR A 39 -28.95 -31.19 -17.96
CA THR A 39 -29.45 -31.07 -16.58
C THR A 39 -29.77 -32.43 -15.96
N TYR A 40 -30.34 -32.41 -14.74
CA TYR A 40 -30.83 -33.57 -14.00
C TYR A 40 -32.36 -33.50 -13.77
N ASP A 41 -33.07 -32.60 -14.47
CA ASP A 41 -34.49 -32.32 -14.20
C ASP A 41 -35.40 -33.52 -14.51
N ASP A 42 -35.06 -34.29 -15.54
CA ASP A 42 -35.76 -35.53 -15.94
C ASP A 42 -35.30 -36.78 -15.14
N VAL A 43 -34.40 -36.63 -14.17
CA VAL A 43 -33.80 -37.75 -13.44
C VAL A 43 -34.49 -37.96 -12.09
N THR A 44 -35.04 -39.15 -11.87
CA THR A 44 -35.65 -39.52 -10.58
C THR A 44 -34.61 -39.48 -9.46
N HIS A 45 -34.76 -38.53 -8.53
CA HIS A 45 -33.98 -38.49 -7.30
C HIS A 45 -34.61 -39.44 -6.27
N LEU A 46 -33.81 -40.38 -5.74
CA LEU A 46 -34.26 -41.44 -4.83
C LEU A 46 -34.17 -41.03 -3.36
N SER A 47 -33.08 -40.36 -2.98
CA SER A 47 -32.91 -39.82 -1.63
C SER A 47 -32.04 -38.57 -1.62
N ALA A 48 -32.26 -37.70 -0.64
CA ALA A 48 -31.42 -36.55 -0.34
C ALA A 48 -31.12 -36.51 1.17
N LYS A 49 -29.86 -36.28 1.54
CA LYS A 49 -29.39 -36.28 2.94
C LYS A 49 -28.46 -35.10 3.16
N ILE A 50 -28.55 -34.46 4.32
CA ILE A 50 -27.70 -33.31 4.70
C ILE A 50 -27.16 -33.44 6.13
N LYS A 51 -25.92 -32.99 6.35
CA LYS A 51 -25.35 -32.64 7.65
C LYS A 51 -25.30 -31.11 7.75
N PRO A 52 -26.27 -30.45 8.42
CA PRO A 52 -26.46 -29.00 8.30
C PRO A 52 -25.32 -28.14 8.85
N LYS A 53 -24.60 -28.59 9.89
CA LYS A 53 -23.47 -27.84 10.47
C LYS A 53 -22.20 -27.98 9.64
N GLN A 54 -21.97 -29.17 9.07
CA GLN A 54 -20.88 -29.42 8.09
C GLN A 54 -21.18 -28.93 6.67
N GLN A 55 -22.44 -28.55 6.38
CA GLN A 55 -22.93 -28.29 5.03
C GLN A 55 -22.65 -29.44 4.03
N LYS A 56 -22.62 -30.69 4.50
CA LYS A 56 -22.37 -31.85 3.64
C LYS A 56 -23.68 -32.44 3.13
N VAL A 57 -23.85 -32.51 1.82
CA VAL A 57 -25.01 -33.07 1.13
C VAL A 57 -24.62 -34.37 0.40
N GLU A 58 -25.55 -35.33 0.41
CA GLU A 58 -25.50 -36.56 -0.37
C GLU A 58 -26.82 -36.73 -1.12
N LEU A 59 -26.75 -37.04 -2.42
CA LEU A 59 -27.91 -37.28 -3.29
C LEU A 59 -27.79 -38.64 -3.95
N GLU A 60 -28.86 -39.44 -3.94
CA GLU A 60 -28.97 -40.67 -4.72
C GLU A 60 -29.90 -40.44 -5.90
N MET A 61 -29.40 -40.64 -7.13
CA MET A 61 -30.16 -40.50 -8.38
C MET A 61 -30.35 -41.87 -9.04
N ALA A 62 -31.51 -42.14 -9.63
CA ALA A 62 -31.77 -43.38 -10.34
C ALA A 62 -31.07 -43.44 -11.71
N ILE A 63 -30.63 -44.64 -12.11
CA ILE A 63 -30.07 -44.94 -13.43
C ILE A 63 -31.10 -45.75 -14.21
N ASN A 64 -31.41 -45.34 -15.45
CA ASN A 64 -32.32 -46.09 -16.32
C ASN A 64 -31.64 -47.34 -16.91
N THR A 65 -31.80 -48.48 -16.23
CA THR A 65 -31.29 -49.81 -16.63
C THR A 65 -31.98 -50.42 -17.86
N LEU A 66 -33.06 -49.78 -18.34
CA LEU A 66 -33.75 -50.12 -19.60
C LEU A 66 -33.20 -49.35 -20.81
N SER A 67 -32.37 -48.31 -20.60
CA SER A 67 -31.76 -47.53 -21.67
C SER A 67 -30.78 -48.37 -22.52
N PRO A 68 -30.73 -48.18 -23.85
CA PRO A 68 -29.71 -48.81 -24.70
C PRO A 68 -28.27 -48.37 -24.36
N ASN A 69 -28.10 -47.27 -23.60
CA ASN A 69 -26.79 -46.83 -23.11
C ASN A 69 -26.29 -47.62 -21.88
N TYR A 70 -27.11 -48.51 -21.30
CA TYR A 70 -26.78 -49.27 -20.10
C TYR A 70 -26.37 -50.72 -20.41
N CYS A 71 -25.10 -51.06 -20.18
CA CYS A 71 -24.61 -52.43 -20.34
C CYS A 71 -25.00 -53.31 -19.14
N ARG A 72 -26.13 -54.04 -19.25
CA ARG A 72 -26.70 -54.85 -18.15
C ARG A 72 -25.71 -55.83 -17.54
N SER A 73 -25.01 -56.63 -18.33
CA SER A 73 -24.03 -57.62 -17.82
C SER A 73 -22.91 -56.98 -16.98
N LYS A 74 -22.51 -55.74 -17.28
CA LYS A 74 -21.55 -54.99 -16.44
C LYS A 74 -22.22 -54.39 -15.20
N GLY A 75 -23.47 -53.94 -15.30
CA GLY A 75 -24.28 -53.49 -14.16
C GLY A 75 -24.55 -54.60 -13.14
N GLU A 76 -24.83 -55.82 -13.62
CA GLU A 76 -24.97 -57.06 -12.84
C GLU A 76 -23.64 -57.42 -12.16
N GLN A 77 -22.52 -57.42 -12.89
CA GLN A 77 -21.19 -57.70 -12.33
C GLN A 77 -20.80 -56.69 -11.23
N ILE A 78 -21.06 -55.39 -11.43
CA ILE A 78 -20.79 -54.36 -10.42
C ILE A 78 -21.65 -54.61 -9.16
N ALA A 79 -22.95 -54.87 -9.31
CA ALA A 79 -23.81 -55.17 -8.16
C ALA A 79 -23.38 -56.45 -7.42
N LEU A 80 -23.00 -57.51 -8.14
CA LEU A 80 -22.51 -58.78 -7.58
C LEU A 80 -21.19 -58.61 -6.80
N ASN A 81 -20.32 -57.70 -7.24
CA ASN A 81 -19.07 -57.39 -6.53
C ASN A 81 -19.31 -56.56 -5.27
N VAL A 82 -20.24 -55.59 -5.32
CA VAL A 82 -20.52 -54.64 -4.21
C VAL A 82 -21.37 -55.28 -3.10
N ASP A 83 -22.45 -55.94 -3.48
CA ASP A 83 -23.45 -56.47 -2.53
C ASP A 83 -23.23 -57.95 -2.27
N GLY A 84 -22.77 -58.71 -3.26
CA GLY A 84 -22.44 -60.13 -3.11
C GLY A 84 -23.52 -61.09 -3.62
N THR A 85 -23.34 -62.35 -3.26
CA THR A 85 -24.22 -63.47 -3.61
C THR A 85 -25.36 -63.67 -2.61
N THR A 86 -25.20 -63.18 -1.37
CA THR A 86 -26.23 -63.18 -0.33
C THR A 86 -27.27 -62.08 -0.60
N SER A 87 -28.54 -62.40 -0.41
CA SER A 87 -29.62 -61.41 -0.41
C SER A 87 -29.88 -61.00 1.04
N GLU A 88 -29.23 -59.92 1.46
CA GLU A 88 -29.46 -59.24 2.74
C GLU A 88 -30.24 -57.95 2.50
N ASP A 89 -31.02 -57.52 3.50
CA ASP A 89 -31.78 -56.25 3.45
C ASP A 89 -30.88 -54.99 3.45
N SER A 90 -29.56 -55.17 3.55
CA SER A 90 -28.52 -54.13 3.55
C SER A 90 -27.88 -53.89 2.16
N ASN A 91 -28.39 -54.54 1.11
CA ASN A 91 -27.83 -54.41 -0.24
C ASN A 91 -27.92 -52.97 -0.77
N THR A 92 -26.83 -52.51 -1.41
CA THR A 92 -26.67 -51.17 -1.98
C THR A 92 -27.60 -50.96 -3.17
N TYR A 93 -27.78 -51.97 -4.01
CA TYR A 93 -28.59 -51.94 -5.23
C TYR A 93 -29.77 -52.91 -5.14
N SER A 94 -30.97 -52.43 -5.48
CA SER A 94 -32.22 -53.17 -5.30
C SER A 94 -32.48 -54.20 -6.41
N VAL A 95 -32.13 -53.88 -7.66
CA VAL A 95 -32.47 -54.71 -8.84
C VAL A 95 -31.36 -55.70 -9.22
N LYS A 96 -30.42 -56.01 -8.30
CA LYS A 96 -29.18 -56.80 -8.57
C LYS A 96 -28.38 -56.30 -9.78
N MET A 97 -28.52 -55.02 -10.08
CA MET A 97 -27.87 -54.23 -11.13
C MET A 97 -27.59 -52.86 -10.54
N MET A 98 -26.52 -52.18 -10.96
CA MET A 98 -26.24 -50.79 -10.57
C MET A 98 -27.38 -49.85 -11.01
N ASP A 99 -28.37 -49.67 -10.14
CA ASP A 99 -29.66 -48.99 -10.39
C ASP A 99 -29.67 -47.52 -9.94
N LYS A 100 -28.63 -47.08 -9.23
CA LYS A 100 -28.48 -45.72 -8.71
C LYS A 100 -27.03 -45.21 -8.77
N GLN A 101 -26.89 -43.89 -8.80
CA GLN A 101 -25.64 -43.16 -8.67
C GLN A 101 -25.70 -42.23 -7.45
N THR A 102 -24.72 -42.35 -6.54
CA THR A 102 -24.58 -41.46 -5.39
C THR A 102 -23.68 -40.29 -5.74
N PHE A 103 -24.10 -39.07 -5.41
CA PHE A 103 -23.30 -37.84 -5.49
C PHE A 103 -23.02 -37.33 -4.08
N THR A 104 -21.77 -36.94 -3.81
CA THR A 104 -21.35 -36.36 -2.53
C THR A 104 -20.86 -34.93 -2.75
N SER A 105 -21.24 -34.03 -1.85
CA SER A 105 -20.79 -32.64 -1.88
C SER A 105 -19.37 -32.45 -1.35
N ILE A 106 -18.63 -31.51 -1.94
CA ILE A 106 -17.47 -30.86 -1.34
C ILE A 106 -17.82 -29.38 -1.13
N GLN A 107 -17.58 -28.84 0.07
CA GLN A 107 -17.77 -27.41 0.35
C GLN A 107 -16.71 -26.59 -0.41
N SER A 108 -17.15 -25.62 -1.21
CA SER A 108 -16.25 -24.88 -2.13
C SER A 108 -15.52 -23.72 -1.45
N THR A 109 -16.09 -23.19 -0.37
CA THR A 109 -15.53 -22.09 0.41
C THR A 109 -16.11 -22.08 1.82
N THR A 110 -15.32 -21.62 2.80
CA THR A 110 -15.72 -21.53 4.22
C THR A 110 -16.43 -20.23 4.57
N ASN A 111 -16.39 -19.21 3.70
CA ASN A 111 -17.12 -17.97 3.88
C ASN A 111 -17.96 -17.66 2.63
N THR A 112 -19.28 -17.73 2.78
CA THR A 112 -20.25 -17.39 1.72
C THR A 112 -20.82 -15.98 1.84
N SER A 113 -20.51 -15.23 2.90
CA SER A 113 -21.12 -13.93 3.23
C SER A 113 -20.99 -12.85 2.15
N ARG A 114 -20.06 -13.02 1.19
CA ARG A 114 -19.85 -12.14 0.04
C ARG A 114 -20.56 -12.59 -1.26
N TYR A 115 -21.30 -13.69 -1.23
CA TYR A 115 -22.00 -14.24 -2.39
C TYR A 115 -23.50 -14.25 -2.15
N ALA A 116 -24.25 -13.99 -3.21
CA ALA A 116 -25.71 -13.99 -3.23
C ALA A 116 -26.20 -14.50 -4.57
N ALA A 117 -27.39 -15.11 -4.59
CA ALA A 117 -28.15 -15.32 -5.81
C ALA A 117 -28.91 -14.02 -6.13
N ALA A 118 -29.07 -13.71 -7.42
CA ALA A 118 -29.85 -12.56 -7.86
C ALA A 118 -30.93 -12.99 -8.87
N VAL A 119 -32.17 -12.57 -8.65
CA VAL A 119 -33.31 -12.82 -9.53
C VAL A 119 -33.71 -11.49 -10.18
N PHE A 120 -33.49 -11.38 -11.48
CA PHE A 120 -33.90 -10.21 -12.27
C PHE A 120 -35.29 -10.41 -12.86
N ARG A 121 -36.19 -9.44 -12.69
CA ARG A 121 -37.56 -9.50 -13.22
C ARG A 121 -38.11 -8.10 -13.45
N LYS A 122 -38.67 -7.82 -14.64
CA LYS A 122 -39.35 -6.56 -14.99
C LYS A 122 -38.53 -5.25 -14.84
N GLY A 123 -37.22 -5.31 -14.62
CA GLY A 123 -36.39 -4.14 -14.31
C GLY A 123 -35.96 -4.04 -12.84
N GLU A 124 -36.43 -4.95 -11.99
CA GLU A 124 -36.06 -5.09 -10.58
C GLU A 124 -35.04 -6.24 -10.40
N LEU A 125 -34.10 -6.09 -9.49
CA LEU A 125 -33.09 -7.10 -9.14
C LEU A 125 -33.18 -7.47 -7.65
N HIS A 126 -33.71 -8.66 -7.35
CA HIS A 126 -33.79 -9.15 -5.96
C HIS A 126 -32.59 -10.05 -5.63
N ILE A 127 -31.78 -9.62 -4.68
CA ILE A 127 -30.57 -10.30 -4.20
C ILE A 127 -30.90 -11.08 -2.92
N THR A 128 -30.49 -12.35 -2.84
CA THR A 128 -30.64 -13.22 -1.66
C THR A 128 -29.28 -13.82 -1.27
N PRO A 129 -28.77 -13.65 -0.03
CA PRO A 129 -27.51 -14.24 0.41
C PRO A 129 -27.48 -15.77 0.31
N LEU A 130 -26.28 -16.35 0.13
CA LEU A 130 -26.08 -17.79 0.05
C LEU A 130 -25.53 -18.37 1.36
N GLN A 131 -26.18 -19.40 1.89
CA GLN A 131 -25.74 -20.13 3.08
C GLN A 131 -24.54 -21.05 2.81
N GLY A 132 -24.46 -21.64 1.61
CA GLY A 132 -23.40 -22.58 1.25
C GLY A 132 -23.23 -22.74 -0.27
N ILE A 133 -22.00 -22.99 -0.71
CA ILE A 133 -21.66 -23.28 -2.12
C ILE A 133 -21.00 -24.65 -2.20
N LEU A 134 -21.69 -25.63 -2.79
CA LEU A 134 -21.32 -27.04 -2.76
C LEU A 134 -21.05 -27.58 -4.17
N GLN A 135 -19.90 -28.21 -4.38
CA GLN A 135 -19.61 -28.98 -5.59
C GLN A 135 -20.07 -30.42 -5.40
N MET A 136 -21.11 -30.83 -6.11
CA MET A 136 -21.56 -32.21 -6.18
C MET A 136 -20.65 -32.98 -7.16
N ARG A 137 -20.09 -34.10 -6.69
CA ARG A 137 -19.28 -35.01 -7.52
C ARG A 137 -19.83 -36.44 -7.41
N PRO A 138 -19.80 -37.25 -8.49
CA PRO A 138 -20.08 -38.67 -8.39
C PRO A 138 -19.19 -39.33 -7.34
N SER A 139 -19.77 -40.13 -6.45
CA SER A 139 -19.03 -40.96 -5.52
C SER A 139 -18.70 -42.30 -6.15
N PHE A 140 -17.46 -42.76 -5.96
CA PHE A 140 -17.00 -44.09 -6.34
C PHE A 140 -16.90 -45.05 -5.15
N SER A 141 -17.46 -44.69 -4.00
CA SER A 141 -17.40 -45.47 -2.76
C SER A 141 -18.06 -46.86 -2.81
N TYR A 142 -18.69 -47.22 -3.92
CA TYR A 142 -19.10 -48.59 -4.20
C TYR A 142 -17.91 -49.48 -4.59
N LEU A 143 -16.87 -48.93 -5.23
CA LEU A 143 -15.62 -49.66 -5.51
C LEU A 143 -14.91 -50.00 -4.19
N ASP A 144 -14.76 -49.02 -3.29
CA ASP A 144 -14.19 -49.23 -1.95
C ASP A 144 -14.93 -50.34 -1.16
N LYS A 145 -16.26 -50.42 -1.31
CA LYS A 145 -17.08 -51.51 -0.75
C LYS A 145 -16.80 -52.87 -1.41
N ALA A 146 -16.68 -52.91 -2.74
CA ALA A 146 -16.41 -54.14 -3.48
C ALA A 146 -15.04 -54.71 -3.11
N ASP A 147 -14.00 -53.88 -3.07
CA ASP A 147 -12.65 -54.27 -2.64
C ASP A 147 -12.64 -54.72 -1.17
N GLY A 148 -13.43 -54.06 -0.31
CA GLY A 148 -13.69 -54.48 1.06
C GLY A 148 -14.29 -55.88 1.17
N LYS A 149 -15.40 -56.15 0.46
CA LYS A 149 -16.03 -57.48 0.42
C LYS A 149 -15.15 -58.54 -0.26
N HIS A 150 -14.30 -58.15 -1.23
CA HIS A 150 -13.33 -59.06 -1.85
C HIS A 150 -12.31 -59.54 -0.82
N ARG A 151 -11.68 -58.59 -0.10
CA ARG A 151 -10.70 -58.88 0.94
C ARG A 151 -11.28 -59.67 2.11
N GLU A 152 -12.52 -59.38 2.50
CA GLU A 152 -13.26 -60.15 3.52
C GLU A 152 -13.46 -61.60 3.09
N ARG A 153 -13.82 -61.83 1.82
CA ARG A 153 -13.97 -63.18 1.24
C ARG A 153 -12.65 -63.92 1.09
N GLU A 154 -11.58 -63.25 0.69
CA GLU A 154 -10.24 -63.85 0.62
C GLU A 154 -9.78 -64.30 2.02
N ALA A 155 -9.88 -63.43 3.03
CA ALA A 155 -9.54 -63.79 4.40
C ALA A 155 -10.42 -64.94 4.96
N ALA A 156 -11.70 -64.99 4.60
CA ALA A 156 -12.60 -66.08 4.98
C ALA A 156 -12.29 -67.41 4.26
N ASN A 157 -11.70 -67.38 3.07
CA ASN A 157 -11.26 -68.57 2.33
C ASN A 157 -9.89 -69.06 2.82
N GLU A 158 -8.94 -68.15 3.04
CA GLU A 158 -7.61 -68.49 3.57
C GLU A 158 -7.68 -69.00 5.02
N GLY A 159 -8.62 -68.49 5.83
CA GLY A 159 -8.93 -69.03 7.16
C GLY A 159 -9.59 -70.43 7.15
N GLY A 160 -9.82 -71.04 5.98
CA GLY A 160 -10.46 -72.35 5.84
C GLY A 160 -9.55 -73.57 5.89
N ASP A 161 -8.22 -73.40 5.72
CA ASP A 161 -7.25 -74.51 5.61
C ASP A 161 -6.00 -74.30 6.49
N SER A 162 -6.23 -74.07 7.78
CA SER A 162 -5.17 -74.08 8.81
C SER A 162 -5.69 -74.63 10.14
N SER A 163 -6.15 -75.88 10.13
CA SER A 163 -6.22 -76.65 11.37
C SER A 163 -4.81 -76.89 11.88
N GLN A 164 -4.58 -76.70 13.19
CA GLN A 164 -3.30 -76.88 13.89
C GLN A 164 -2.29 -75.71 13.77
N ASP A 165 -2.63 -74.58 14.36
CA ASP A 165 -1.73 -73.95 15.34
C ASP A 165 -2.56 -73.18 16.40
N GLU A 166 -2.72 -73.78 17.59
CA GLU A 166 -3.25 -73.05 18.76
C GLU A 166 -2.13 -72.17 19.34
N VAL A 167 -1.97 -70.98 18.75
CA VAL A 167 -1.20 -69.91 19.39
C VAL A 167 -1.95 -69.48 20.64
N GLU A 168 -1.44 -69.88 21.80
CA GLU A 168 -2.04 -69.65 23.12
C GLU A 168 -2.53 -68.20 23.26
N GLU A 169 -3.79 -68.03 23.70
CA GLU A 169 -4.37 -66.69 23.93
C GLU A 169 -3.74 -66.06 25.18
N ASP A 170 -2.53 -65.53 25.01
CA ASP A 170 -1.71 -64.88 26.04
C ASP A 170 -2.52 -63.78 26.74
N VAL A 171 -2.99 -64.11 27.95
CA VAL A 171 -4.01 -63.35 28.68
C VAL A 171 -3.40 -62.04 29.17
N LYS A 172 -3.40 -61.05 28.28
CA LYS A 172 -2.91 -59.69 28.51
C LYS A 172 -3.71 -59.04 29.63
N ALA A 173 -3.16 -59.19 30.84
CA ALA A 173 -3.70 -58.63 32.06
C ALA A 173 -4.11 -57.17 31.83
N VAL A 174 -5.36 -56.85 32.16
CA VAL A 174 -5.97 -55.53 31.98
C VAL A 174 -5.32 -54.53 32.94
N THR A 175 -4.09 -54.15 32.62
CA THR A 175 -3.33 -53.11 33.28
C THR A 175 -4.06 -51.81 33.00
N VAL A 176 -4.73 -51.29 34.03
CA VAL A 176 -5.52 -50.05 33.96
C VAL A 176 -4.55 -48.89 33.71
N ARG A 177 -4.24 -48.64 32.44
CA ARG A 177 -3.38 -47.55 31.99
C ARG A 177 -4.11 -46.23 32.24
N PHE A 178 -3.95 -45.72 33.46
CA PHE A 178 -4.30 -44.34 33.80
C PHE A 178 -3.79 -43.41 32.71
N SER A 179 -4.71 -42.71 32.06
CA SER A 179 -4.39 -41.82 30.95
C SER A 179 -3.45 -40.73 31.46
N ARG A 180 -2.18 -40.79 31.07
CA ARG A 180 -1.24 -39.67 31.30
C ARG A 180 -1.90 -38.40 30.76
N PRO A 181 -1.88 -37.28 31.50
CA PRO A 181 -2.38 -36.02 30.97
C PRO A 181 -1.63 -35.68 29.68
N GLU A 182 -2.38 -35.58 28.59
CA GLU A 182 -1.85 -35.32 27.25
C GLU A 182 -1.29 -33.89 27.21
N SER A 183 -0.03 -33.73 26.80
CA SER A 183 0.57 -32.40 26.60
C SER A 183 -0.24 -31.61 25.56
N ASP A 184 -0.46 -30.32 25.78
CA ASP A 184 -1.29 -29.49 24.90
C ASP A 184 -0.84 -29.50 23.43
N GLN A 185 0.46 -29.65 23.15
CA GLN A 185 0.95 -29.83 21.78
C GLN A 185 0.52 -31.16 21.16
N ALA A 186 0.53 -32.26 21.92
CA ALA A 186 0.05 -33.56 21.45
C ALA A 186 -1.47 -33.52 21.23
N ARG A 187 -2.21 -32.92 22.16
CA ARG A 187 -3.65 -32.68 22.04
C ARG A 187 -4.00 -31.85 20.80
N GLN A 188 -3.24 -30.79 20.52
CA GLN A 188 -3.46 -29.96 19.34
C GLN A 188 -3.14 -30.71 18.03
N ARG A 189 -2.05 -31.48 17.98
CA ARG A 189 -1.75 -32.38 16.84
C ARG A 189 -2.84 -33.43 16.64
N ARG A 190 -3.40 -33.98 17.73
CA ARG A 190 -4.53 -34.93 17.68
C ARG A 190 -5.80 -34.27 17.15
N ILE A 191 -6.12 -33.04 17.58
CA ILE A 191 -7.28 -32.27 17.08
C ILE A 191 -7.15 -31.93 15.59
N LEU A 192 -5.93 -31.70 15.10
CA LEU A 192 -5.62 -31.45 13.68
C LEU A 192 -5.45 -32.74 12.86
N SER A 193 -5.52 -33.93 13.46
CA SER A 193 -5.39 -35.19 12.74
C SER A 193 -6.65 -35.51 11.92
N TYR A 194 -6.43 -36.11 10.75
CA TYR A 194 -7.50 -36.57 9.86
C TYR A 194 -8.49 -37.48 10.60
N ASP A 195 -8.02 -38.46 11.38
CA ASP A 195 -8.87 -39.42 12.11
C ASP A 195 -9.80 -38.72 13.12
N PHE A 196 -9.32 -37.68 13.78
CA PHE A 196 -10.11 -36.92 14.75
C PHE A 196 -11.15 -36.06 14.04
N LEU A 197 -10.74 -35.38 12.96
CA LEU A 197 -11.65 -34.59 12.15
C LEU A 197 -12.73 -35.46 11.50
N GLN A 198 -12.38 -36.65 10.99
CA GLN A 198 -13.30 -37.62 10.40
C GLN A 198 -14.28 -38.17 11.45
N LYS A 199 -13.83 -38.49 12.66
CA LYS A 199 -14.70 -38.90 13.78
C LYS A 199 -15.67 -37.78 14.17
N LYS A 200 -15.18 -36.54 14.33
CA LYS A 200 -16.02 -35.37 14.58
C LYS A 200 -17.01 -35.07 13.44
N GLN A 201 -16.65 -35.38 12.19
CA GLN A 201 -17.57 -35.31 11.04
C GLN A 201 -18.61 -36.44 11.06
N ALA A 202 -18.27 -37.61 11.59
CA ALA A 202 -19.18 -38.75 11.75
C ALA A 202 -20.21 -38.52 12.87
N GLU A 203 -19.83 -37.85 13.97
CA GLU A 203 -20.69 -37.53 15.14
C GLU A 203 -22.00 -36.78 14.79
N GLU A 204 -22.01 -35.98 13.72
CA GLU A 204 -23.23 -35.29 13.28
C GLU A 204 -24.15 -36.26 12.50
N PRO A 205 -25.41 -36.47 12.91
CA PRO A 205 -26.34 -37.37 12.21
C PRO A 205 -26.76 -36.81 10.85
N TRP A 206 -27.13 -37.71 9.94
CA TRP A 206 -27.73 -37.34 8.65
C TRP A 206 -29.20 -36.95 8.82
N VAL A 207 -29.57 -35.76 8.36
CA VAL A 207 -30.97 -35.33 8.19
C VAL A 207 -31.43 -35.74 6.80
N TYR A 208 -32.53 -36.48 6.72
CA TYR A 208 -33.13 -36.91 5.46
C TYR A 208 -34.08 -35.81 4.93
N LEU A 209 -34.06 -35.59 3.62
CA LEU A 209 -34.84 -34.57 2.93
C LEU A 209 -35.67 -35.20 1.81
N HIS A 210 -36.86 -34.64 1.56
CA HIS A 210 -37.63 -34.93 0.36
C HIS A 210 -37.18 -34.00 -0.77
N TYR A 211 -36.85 -34.57 -1.93
CA TYR A 211 -36.48 -33.82 -3.12
C TYR A 211 -37.75 -33.35 -3.86
N HIS A 212 -37.76 -32.09 -4.27
CA HIS A 212 -38.78 -31.50 -5.13
C HIS A 212 -38.13 -30.96 -6.39
N GLY A 213 -38.62 -31.39 -7.56
CA GLY A 213 -38.05 -31.04 -8.85
C GLY A 213 -38.36 -29.60 -9.26
N LEU A 214 -37.68 -29.10 -10.29
CA LEU A 214 -37.81 -27.72 -10.76
C LEU A 214 -39.26 -27.32 -11.11
N ASN A 215 -40.05 -28.28 -11.62
CA ASN A 215 -41.42 -28.10 -12.08
C ASN A 215 -42.49 -28.50 -11.03
N ASP A 216 -42.10 -28.77 -9.77
CA ASP A 216 -43.06 -29.00 -8.68
C ASP A 216 -43.64 -27.65 -8.20
N GLY A 217 -44.95 -27.59 -7.97
CA GLY A 217 -45.63 -26.41 -7.42
C GLY A 217 -45.08 -25.97 -6.05
N ARG A 218 -44.44 -26.87 -5.28
CA ARG A 218 -43.68 -26.49 -4.08
C ARG A 218 -42.44 -25.64 -4.41
N SER A 219 -41.65 -26.05 -5.40
CA SER A 219 -40.47 -25.31 -5.87
C SER A 219 -40.89 -23.94 -6.42
N ASP A 220 -42.02 -23.89 -7.12
CA ASP A 220 -42.56 -22.66 -7.69
C ASP A 220 -43.10 -21.69 -6.62
N HIS A 221 -43.65 -22.22 -5.51
CA HIS A 221 -44.03 -21.42 -4.35
C HIS A 221 -42.80 -20.95 -3.54
N GLU A 222 -41.82 -21.82 -3.27
CA GLU A 222 -40.63 -21.43 -2.51
C GLU A 222 -39.77 -20.39 -3.27
N ARG A 223 -39.76 -20.46 -4.60
CA ARG A 223 -39.20 -19.42 -5.50
C ARG A 223 -39.79 -18.02 -5.28
N GLN A 224 -40.99 -17.90 -4.68
CA GLN A 224 -41.59 -16.59 -4.36
C GLN A 224 -40.87 -15.89 -3.19
N TYR A 225 -40.20 -16.63 -2.29
CA TYR A 225 -39.45 -16.06 -1.17
C TYR A 225 -38.09 -15.44 -1.55
N LEU A 226 -37.64 -15.62 -2.80
CA LEU A 226 -36.48 -14.89 -3.36
C LEU A 226 -36.82 -13.44 -3.73
N TYR A 227 -38.11 -13.10 -3.88
CA TYR A 227 -38.57 -11.75 -4.14
C TYR A 227 -38.77 -10.99 -2.82
N CYS A 228 -38.27 -9.76 -2.75
CA CYS A 228 -38.52 -8.89 -1.60
C CYS A 228 -40.00 -8.48 -1.60
N GLN A 229 -40.71 -8.78 -0.52
CA GLN A 229 -42.14 -8.43 -0.37
C GLN A 229 -42.35 -6.96 0.06
N ALA A 230 -41.28 -6.25 0.44
CA ALA A 230 -41.33 -4.85 0.84
C ALA A 230 -41.23 -3.91 -0.37
N MET A 231 -42.31 -3.85 -1.18
CA MET A 231 -42.46 -2.86 -2.23
C MET A 231 -42.88 -1.50 -1.65
N GLY A 232 -41.87 -0.67 -1.36
CA GLY A 232 -42.04 0.72 -0.93
C GLY A 232 -40.66 1.39 -0.85
N GLY A 233 -40.59 2.68 -1.21
CA GLY A 233 -39.34 3.45 -1.28
C GLY A 233 -38.74 3.76 0.09
N SER A 234 -38.26 2.74 0.80
CA SER A 234 -37.50 2.88 2.03
C SER A 234 -36.07 3.31 1.67
N GLU A 235 -35.71 4.55 1.98
CA GLU A 235 -34.33 5.00 1.94
C GLU A 235 -33.44 4.07 2.81
N ASN A 236 -32.21 3.83 2.35
CA ASN A 236 -31.33 2.84 2.96
C ASN A 236 -30.57 3.43 4.16
N THR A 237 -31.03 3.13 5.37
CA THR A 237 -30.44 3.62 6.63
C THR A 237 -29.03 3.09 6.92
N GLU A 238 -28.65 1.96 6.33
CA GLU A 238 -27.42 1.23 6.69
C GLU A 238 -26.20 1.60 5.82
N LEU A 239 -26.45 2.03 4.57
CA LEU A 239 -25.40 2.32 3.57
C LEU A 239 -25.01 3.81 3.49
N VAL A 240 -25.19 4.56 4.58
CA VAL A 240 -24.98 6.01 4.67
C VAL A 240 -23.52 6.47 4.85
N LYS A 241 -22.52 5.58 4.68
CA LYS A 241 -21.10 5.89 4.92
C LYS A 241 -20.49 6.68 3.75
N THR A 242 -19.65 7.67 4.05
CA THR A 242 -18.92 8.41 3.01
C THR A 242 -17.84 7.53 2.35
N PRO A 243 -17.42 7.83 1.11
CA PRO A 243 -16.35 7.08 0.43
C PRO A 243 -15.03 6.99 1.21
N LYS A 244 -14.71 8.01 2.02
CA LYS A 244 -13.50 8.03 2.86
C LYS A 244 -13.59 7.06 4.03
N GLU A 245 -14.74 7.00 4.69
CA GLU A 245 -14.99 6.07 5.80
C GLU A 245 -15.09 4.63 5.29
N TYR A 246 -15.71 4.42 4.12
CA TYR A 246 -15.75 3.12 3.48
C TYR A 246 -14.34 2.62 3.08
N LEU A 247 -13.51 3.48 2.49
CA LEU A 247 -12.11 3.13 2.18
C LEU A 247 -11.30 2.80 3.45
N ALA A 248 -11.47 3.58 4.53
CA ALA A 248 -10.82 3.31 5.81
C ALA A 248 -11.35 2.04 6.53
N MET A 249 -12.55 1.58 6.17
CA MET A 249 -13.13 0.32 6.65
C MET A 249 -12.63 -0.89 5.84
N LEU A 250 -12.38 -0.74 4.53
CA LEU A 250 -11.75 -1.75 3.69
C LEU A 250 -10.25 -1.90 3.99
N MET A 251 -9.58 -0.77 4.25
CA MET A 251 -8.15 -0.68 4.58
C MET A 251 -7.98 -0.08 5.98
N PRO A 252 -8.22 -0.85 7.05
CA PRO A 252 -8.02 -0.37 8.41
C PRO A 252 -6.57 0.07 8.61
N PRO A 253 -6.31 1.22 9.28
CA PRO A 253 -4.96 1.71 9.49
C PRO A 253 -4.16 0.71 10.32
N ILE A 254 -2.97 0.35 9.83
CA ILE A 254 -2.03 -0.47 10.60
C ILE A 254 -1.56 0.36 11.79
N THR A 255 -1.90 -0.07 13.00
CA THR A 255 -1.48 0.57 14.25
C THR A 255 0.00 0.28 14.53
N GLU A 256 0.90 0.87 13.75
CA GLU A 256 2.34 0.81 14.02
C GLU A 256 2.69 1.64 15.26
N GLU A 257 2.61 1.01 16.43
CA GLU A 257 3.24 1.50 17.67
C GLU A 257 4.79 1.41 17.58
N LYS A 258 5.38 2.23 16.71
CA LYS A 258 6.75 2.76 16.83
C LYS A 258 6.92 3.97 15.92
N MET A 259 7.56 5.02 16.45
CA MET A 259 8.15 6.04 15.58
C MET A 259 9.26 5.38 14.74
N PRO A 260 9.25 5.51 13.40
CA PRO A 260 10.34 5.02 12.56
C PRO A 260 11.65 5.71 12.96
N VAL A 261 12.65 4.92 13.36
CA VAL A 261 13.98 5.42 13.74
C VAL A 261 14.81 5.68 12.48
N GLY A 262 14.35 6.65 11.68
CA GLY A 262 15.19 7.27 10.67
C GLY A 262 16.27 8.16 11.31
N PRO A 263 17.19 8.73 10.50
CA PRO A 263 18.12 9.75 11.00
C PRO A 263 17.33 10.91 11.60
N SER A 264 17.60 11.22 12.87
CA SER A 264 16.72 11.97 13.80
C SER A 264 16.32 13.40 13.39
N ASN A 265 16.80 13.88 12.25
CA ASN A 265 16.50 15.20 11.69
C ASN A 265 15.45 15.16 10.56
N VAL A 266 15.13 13.99 9.99
CA VAL A 266 14.25 13.89 8.80
C VAL A 266 12.92 13.22 9.15
N LEU A 267 11.86 14.02 9.27
CA LEU A 267 10.47 13.56 9.37
C LEU A 267 9.75 13.78 8.04
N SER A 268 8.84 12.87 7.69
CA SER A 268 7.92 13.06 6.56
C SER A 268 6.90 14.16 6.86
N MET A 269 6.32 14.77 5.81
CA MET A 269 5.24 15.76 5.97
C MET A 269 3.97 15.20 6.64
N ALA A 270 3.81 13.88 6.71
CA ALA A 270 2.74 13.24 7.47
C ALA A 270 3.06 13.23 8.98
N GLN A 271 4.25 12.75 9.36
CA GLN A 271 4.73 12.74 10.75
C GLN A 271 4.91 14.16 11.33
N LEU A 272 5.29 15.12 10.49
CA LEU A 272 5.35 16.52 10.89
C LEU A 272 3.96 17.00 11.37
N ARG A 273 2.89 16.66 10.65
CA ARG A 273 1.52 17.08 10.99
C ARG A 273 0.97 16.46 12.27
N THR A 274 1.56 15.37 12.78
CA THR A 274 1.19 14.79 14.09
C THR A 274 1.88 15.47 15.29
N LEU A 275 2.85 16.36 15.06
CA LEU A 275 3.53 17.10 16.13
C LEU A 275 2.79 18.39 16.54
N PRO A 276 2.98 18.90 17.78
CA PRO A 276 2.54 20.24 18.16
C PRO A 276 3.15 21.34 17.27
N LEU A 277 2.41 22.43 17.03
CA LEU A 277 2.81 23.50 16.11
C LEU A 277 4.22 24.08 16.38
N GLY A 278 4.60 24.20 17.67
CA GLY A 278 5.94 24.66 18.04
C GLY A 278 7.05 23.75 17.55
N ASP A 279 6.87 22.42 17.66
CA ASP A 279 7.84 21.43 17.21
C ASP A 279 7.81 21.25 15.68
N GLN A 280 6.67 21.46 15.02
CA GLN A 280 6.61 21.57 13.55
C GLN A 280 7.52 22.70 13.04
N VAL A 281 7.31 23.92 13.56
CA VAL A 281 8.07 25.12 13.16
C VAL A 281 9.56 24.96 13.50
N LYS A 282 9.89 24.42 14.67
CA LYS A 282 11.26 24.12 15.11
C LYS A 282 11.97 23.09 14.22
N THR A 283 11.27 22.03 13.82
CA THR A 283 11.83 20.99 12.95
C THR A 283 12.06 21.49 11.54
N LEU A 284 11.09 22.22 10.97
CA LEU A 284 11.25 22.88 9.66
C LEU A 284 12.45 23.85 9.66
N LEU A 285 12.60 24.67 10.70
CA LEU A 285 13.74 25.60 10.81
C LEU A 285 15.09 24.91 11.01
N LYS A 286 15.17 23.80 11.76
CA LYS A 286 16.39 22.98 11.85
C LYS A 286 16.81 22.41 10.49
N ASN A 287 15.86 22.11 9.62
CA ASN A 287 16.14 21.52 8.31
C ASN A 287 16.44 22.58 7.24
N VAL A 288 15.64 23.64 7.15
CA VAL A 288 15.73 24.66 6.10
C VAL A 288 16.71 25.81 6.45
N LYS A 289 16.97 26.06 7.74
CA LYS A 289 17.84 27.13 8.31
C LYS A 289 17.39 28.57 8.04
N VAL A 290 17.01 28.91 6.81
CA VAL A 290 16.58 30.26 6.39
C VAL A 290 15.33 30.16 5.51
N ILE A 291 14.23 30.82 5.87
CA ILE A 291 12.95 30.70 5.14
C ILE A 291 12.13 32.03 5.11
N PRO A 292 11.48 32.39 3.99
CA PRO A 292 10.46 33.45 3.97
C PRO A 292 9.22 33.01 4.75
N PHE A 293 8.54 33.95 5.42
CA PHE A 293 7.37 33.60 6.25
C PHE A 293 6.23 32.96 5.43
N ALA A 294 5.99 33.44 4.20
CA ALA A 294 4.98 32.87 3.30
C ALA A 294 5.25 31.39 2.97
N ASN A 295 6.52 31.02 2.75
CA ASN A 295 6.91 29.65 2.45
C ASN A 295 6.74 28.72 3.66
N LEU A 296 6.99 29.23 4.88
CA LEU A 296 6.71 28.47 6.10
C LEU A 296 5.20 28.19 6.24
N MET A 297 4.35 29.19 6.01
CA MET A 297 2.89 29.00 6.07
C MET A 297 2.41 27.97 5.04
N GLY A 298 3.05 27.89 3.86
CA GLY A 298 2.74 26.89 2.82
C GLY A 298 3.21 25.46 3.14
N LEU A 299 4.13 25.26 4.09
CA LEU A 299 4.58 23.94 4.55
C LEU A 299 3.73 23.39 5.71
N LEU A 300 3.05 24.26 6.46
CA LEU A 300 2.16 23.89 7.55
C LEU A 300 0.79 23.41 7.02
N THR A 301 -0.07 22.91 7.91
CA THR A 301 -1.44 22.50 7.53
C THR A 301 -2.26 23.72 7.08
N PRO A 302 -2.97 23.67 5.93
CA PRO A 302 -3.84 24.75 5.49
C PRO A 302 -4.83 25.17 6.59
N GLY A 303 -5.01 26.48 6.78
CA GLY A 303 -5.83 27.04 7.86
C GLY A 303 -5.11 27.26 9.21
N THR A 304 -3.81 26.95 9.34
CA THR A 304 -3.04 27.28 10.55
C THR A 304 -3.00 28.80 10.80
N ASP A 305 -3.25 29.24 12.04
CA ASP A 305 -3.21 30.66 12.40
C ASP A 305 -1.81 31.28 12.28
N SER A 306 -1.70 32.30 11.43
CA SER A 306 -0.50 33.11 11.26
C SER A 306 0.04 33.74 12.56
N THR A 307 -0.81 34.12 13.52
CA THR A 307 -0.33 34.72 14.79
C THR A 307 0.27 33.68 15.73
N ALA A 308 -0.25 32.45 15.73
CA ALA A 308 0.33 31.31 16.43
C ALA A 308 1.69 30.95 15.84
N VAL A 309 1.81 30.88 14.51
CA VAL A 309 3.10 30.64 13.84
C VAL A 309 4.09 31.77 14.16
N LEU A 310 3.68 33.04 14.14
CA LEU A 310 4.52 34.17 14.53
C LEU A 310 4.96 34.14 16.01
N ARG A 311 4.17 33.55 16.91
CA ARG A 311 4.57 33.33 18.31
C ARG A 311 5.57 32.17 18.44
N CYS A 312 5.34 31.05 17.75
CA CYS A 312 6.26 29.90 17.76
C CYS A 312 7.61 30.23 17.10
N ILE A 313 7.60 30.88 15.92
CA ILE A 313 8.81 31.14 15.15
C ILE A 313 9.80 32.04 15.90
N GLN A 314 9.32 33.04 16.64
CA GLN A 314 10.15 33.94 17.46
C GLN A 314 10.84 33.25 18.65
N GLN A 315 10.39 32.05 19.04
CA GLN A 315 11.07 31.25 20.06
C GLN A 315 12.33 30.58 19.48
N VAL A 316 12.33 30.19 18.20
CA VAL A 316 13.36 29.34 17.57
C VAL A 316 14.14 29.99 16.42
N ALA A 317 13.72 31.17 15.94
CA ALA A 317 14.36 31.94 14.88
C ALA A 317 14.44 33.45 15.21
N LEU A 318 15.25 34.17 14.45
CA LEU A 318 15.36 35.63 14.41
C LEU A 318 15.13 36.13 12.98
N LEU A 319 14.71 37.38 12.84
CA LEU A 319 14.48 38.01 11.54
C LEU A 319 15.77 38.64 10.98
N VAL A 320 16.18 38.27 9.77
CA VAL A 320 17.32 38.84 9.03
C VAL A 320 16.85 39.23 7.63
N GLN A 321 16.93 40.53 7.30
CA GLN A 321 16.42 41.08 6.03
C GLN A 321 14.99 40.63 5.66
N GLY A 322 14.09 40.52 6.65
CA GLY A 322 12.70 40.07 6.45
C GLY A 322 12.51 38.54 6.35
N ASN A 323 13.59 37.77 6.23
CA ASN A 323 13.56 36.31 6.23
C ASN A 323 13.83 35.76 7.65
N TRP A 324 13.31 34.58 7.96
CA TRP A 324 13.49 33.95 9.27
C TRP A 324 14.69 33.00 9.26
N VAL A 325 15.66 33.27 10.13
CA VAL A 325 16.89 32.48 10.32
C VAL A 325 16.82 31.76 11.66
N VAL A 326 17.04 30.45 11.67
CA VAL A 326 17.07 29.65 12.90
C VAL A 326 18.13 30.18 13.89
N LYS A 327 17.82 30.18 15.21
CA LYS A 327 18.77 30.65 16.23
C LYS A 327 19.94 29.68 16.41
N SER A 328 21.08 30.21 16.84
CA SER A 328 22.31 29.42 16.99
C SER A 328 22.20 28.37 18.11
N ASP A 329 21.49 28.66 19.20
CA ASP A 329 21.23 27.74 20.31
C ASP A 329 20.28 26.58 19.97
N VAL A 330 19.47 26.73 18.91
CA VAL A 330 18.60 25.67 18.37
C VAL A 330 19.40 24.68 17.51
N LEU A 331 20.50 25.13 16.88
CA LEU A 331 21.43 24.29 16.13
C LEU A 331 22.50 23.67 17.02
N TYR A 332 23.19 24.48 17.82
CA TYR A 332 24.33 24.11 18.66
C TYR A 332 23.98 24.26 20.15
N PRO A 333 23.42 23.22 20.80
CA PRO A 333 23.15 23.25 22.24
C PRO A 333 24.46 23.28 23.05
N LYS A 334 24.41 23.83 24.27
CA LYS A 334 25.55 24.15 25.17
C LYS A 334 26.51 23.00 25.55
N ASN A 335 26.19 21.77 25.18
CA ASN A 335 27.03 20.58 25.44
C ASN A 335 27.53 19.94 24.13
N SER A 336 27.54 20.68 23.02
CA SER A 336 28.03 20.25 21.71
C SER A 336 29.28 21.01 21.29
N CYS A 337 30.03 20.42 20.35
CA CYS A 337 31.20 21.01 19.73
C CYS A 337 31.10 20.89 18.20
N SER A 338 31.94 21.63 17.46
CA SER A 338 32.07 21.49 16.02
C SER A 338 32.42 20.04 15.63
N PRO A 339 31.76 19.44 14.63
CA PRO A 339 32.14 18.13 14.08
C PRO A 339 33.44 18.19 13.27
N HIS A 340 33.99 19.37 13.00
CA HIS A 340 35.22 19.57 12.23
C HIS A 340 36.40 19.97 13.12
N SER A 341 36.21 20.96 14.00
CA SER A 341 37.30 21.60 14.76
C SER A 341 37.29 21.30 16.26
N GLY A 342 36.25 20.66 16.78
CA GLY A 342 36.05 20.48 18.22
C GLY A 342 35.72 21.76 19.01
N VAL A 343 35.57 22.92 18.34
CA VAL A 343 35.25 24.21 18.98
C VAL A 343 33.89 24.15 19.72
N PRO A 344 33.78 24.60 20.98
CA PRO A 344 32.53 24.56 21.75
C PRO A 344 31.38 25.38 21.14
N ALA A 345 30.15 24.92 21.37
CA ALA A 345 28.92 25.56 20.89
C ALA A 345 28.80 27.05 21.24
N GLU A 346 29.26 27.50 22.41
CA GLU A 346 29.25 28.91 22.81
C GLU A 346 30.05 29.80 21.85
N VAL A 347 31.14 29.26 21.28
CA VAL A 347 32.04 29.98 20.38
C VAL A 347 31.47 29.99 18.96
N LEU A 348 30.95 28.84 18.49
CA LEU A 348 30.22 28.74 17.22
C LEU A 348 29.00 29.68 17.20
N CYS A 349 28.21 29.70 18.28
CA CYS A 349 27.05 30.58 18.41
C CYS A 349 27.44 32.06 18.29
N ARG A 350 28.50 32.51 18.96
CA ARG A 350 28.94 33.92 18.90
C ARG A 350 29.39 34.33 17.49
N GLY A 351 30.16 33.49 16.81
CA GLY A 351 30.60 33.78 15.44
C GLY A 351 29.44 33.75 14.45
N ARG A 352 28.52 32.78 14.58
CA ARG A 352 27.31 32.72 13.76
C ARG A 352 26.39 33.92 14.01
N ASP A 353 26.13 34.28 15.25
CA ASP A 353 25.32 35.44 15.63
C ASP A 353 25.94 36.75 15.14
N PHE A 354 27.28 36.88 15.19
CA PHE A 354 27.99 38.02 14.59
C PHE A 354 27.79 38.12 13.08
N VAL A 355 27.94 37.01 12.34
CA VAL A 355 27.73 37.01 10.88
C VAL A 355 26.26 37.28 10.52
N MET A 356 25.31 36.75 11.29
CA MET A 356 23.89 37.06 11.10
C MET A 356 23.57 38.52 11.42
N TRP A 357 24.19 39.11 12.45
CA TRP A 357 24.07 40.54 12.75
C TRP A 357 24.69 41.41 11.65
N ARG A 358 25.88 41.07 11.12
CA ARG A 358 26.45 41.76 9.94
C ARG A 358 25.48 41.72 8.75
N PHE A 359 24.79 40.59 8.52
CA PHE A 359 23.73 40.49 7.50
C PHE A 359 22.46 41.31 7.78
N THR A 360 22.24 41.84 9.00
CA THR A 360 21.18 42.83 9.25
C THR A 360 21.58 44.26 8.84
N GLN A 361 22.89 44.54 8.77
CA GLN A 361 23.43 45.85 8.43
C GLN A 361 23.84 45.96 6.95
N GLU A 362 24.44 44.90 6.41
CA GLU A 362 25.00 44.83 5.05
C GLU A 362 24.51 43.55 4.33
N ARG A 363 24.48 43.60 2.99
CA ARG A 363 24.00 42.46 2.19
C ARG A 363 25.06 41.36 1.99
N SER A 364 26.32 41.67 2.25
CA SER A 364 27.47 40.77 2.08
C SER A 364 28.51 40.95 3.18
N VAL A 365 29.17 39.87 3.59
CA VAL A 365 30.20 39.88 4.65
C VAL A 365 31.53 39.37 4.11
N MET A 366 32.65 40.04 4.43
CA MET A 366 33.98 39.53 4.05
C MET A 366 34.54 38.59 5.11
N ARG A 367 35.16 37.48 4.66
CA ARG A 367 35.72 36.44 5.55
C ARG A 367 36.76 36.97 6.55
N LYS A 368 37.43 38.09 6.24
CA LYS A 368 38.42 38.74 7.12
C LYS A 368 37.83 39.32 8.41
N GLU A 369 36.51 39.53 8.45
CA GLU A 369 35.80 40.10 9.60
C GLU A 369 35.46 39.06 10.67
N VAL A 370 35.63 37.76 10.40
CA VAL A 370 35.16 36.66 11.25
C VAL A 370 36.32 35.93 11.91
N THR A 371 36.55 36.18 13.20
CA THR A 371 37.62 35.58 14.02
C THR A 371 37.25 34.18 14.52
N LEU A 372 37.08 33.24 13.59
CA LEU A 372 36.90 31.80 13.85
C LEU A 372 37.74 30.96 12.87
N LEU A 373 37.84 29.66 13.12
CA LEU A 373 38.56 28.73 12.23
C LEU A 373 37.92 28.70 10.82
N PRO A 374 38.73 28.60 9.74
CA PRO A 374 38.22 28.73 8.38
C PRO A 374 37.12 27.72 8.01
N GLU A 375 37.20 26.49 8.53
CA GLU A 375 36.25 25.41 8.27
C GLU A 375 34.87 25.67 8.89
N ASP A 376 34.80 25.98 10.19
CA ASP A 376 33.55 26.29 10.89
C ASP A 376 32.80 27.46 10.25
N VAL A 377 33.55 28.52 9.90
CA VAL A 377 33.00 29.71 9.22
C VAL A 377 32.43 29.35 7.85
N LYS A 378 33.06 28.40 7.13
CA LYS A 378 32.59 27.93 5.83
C LYS A 378 31.29 27.13 6.00
N ASP A 379 31.25 26.15 6.91
CA ASP A 379 30.10 25.29 7.16
C ASP A 379 28.81 26.10 7.42
N PHE A 380 28.80 26.98 8.43
CA PHE A 380 27.58 27.72 8.72
C PHE A 380 27.26 28.80 7.68
N LEU A 381 28.22 29.25 6.86
CA LEU A 381 27.95 30.16 5.74
C LEU A 381 27.30 29.44 4.55
N GLU A 382 27.74 28.23 4.18
CA GLU A 382 27.13 27.47 3.07
C GLU A 382 25.65 27.14 3.32
N HIS A 383 25.24 27.09 4.59
CA HIS A 383 23.84 26.94 5.00
C HIS A 383 22.96 28.19 4.89
N MET A 384 23.52 29.39 4.70
CA MET A 384 22.80 30.67 4.89
C MET A 384 23.21 31.80 3.94
N ALA A 385 24.25 31.60 3.13
CA ALA A 385 24.83 32.59 2.24
C ALA A 385 25.44 31.89 1.01
N VAL A 386 25.68 32.66 -0.06
CA VAL A 386 26.29 32.17 -1.30
C VAL A 386 27.57 32.96 -1.58
N PRO A 387 28.69 32.32 -1.94
CA PRO A 387 29.92 33.03 -2.23
C PRO A 387 29.79 33.89 -3.49
N ARG A 388 30.48 35.04 -3.49
CA ARG A 388 30.52 36.01 -4.59
C ARG A 388 31.95 36.46 -4.85
N ILE A 389 32.35 36.35 -6.12
CA ILE A 389 33.65 36.84 -6.61
C ILE A 389 33.80 38.31 -6.20
N ASN A 390 34.92 38.63 -5.55
CA ASN A 390 35.28 39.96 -5.05
C ASN A 390 34.28 40.64 -4.09
N ARG A 391 33.32 39.91 -3.51
CA ARG A 391 32.34 40.45 -2.53
C ARG A 391 32.14 39.60 -1.26
N GLY A 392 32.87 38.50 -1.10
CA GLY A 392 32.76 37.64 0.07
C GLY A 392 31.51 36.74 -0.01
N TRP A 393 30.66 36.76 1.01
CA TRP A 393 29.44 35.96 1.09
C TRP A 393 28.20 36.84 1.08
N GLU A 394 27.28 36.63 0.14
CA GLU A 394 25.99 37.33 0.06
C GLU A 394 24.89 36.51 0.75
N PHE A 395 23.99 37.14 1.50
CA PHE A 395 22.86 36.44 2.15
C PHE A 395 22.02 35.65 1.12
N LEU A 396 21.61 34.42 1.49
CA LEU A 396 21.04 33.44 0.54
C LEU A 396 19.74 33.89 -0.12
N LEU A 397 18.89 34.63 0.59
CA LEU A 397 17.56 35.04 0.12
C LEU A 397 17.49 36.55 -0.17
N PRO A 398 16.67 36.98 -1.15
CA PRO A 398 16.35 38.39 -1.32
C PRO A 398 15.61 38.93 -0.09
N SER A 399 15.80 40.21 0.20
CA SER A 399 15.24 40.87 1.38
C SER A 399 13.70 40.96 1.29
N ASP A 400 12.97 40.30 2.19
CA ASP A 400 11.49 40.25 2.17
C ASP A 400 10.90 41.56 2.74
N SER A 401 10.77 42.55 1.86
CA SER A 401 10.17 43.84 2.23
C SER A 401 8.68 43.76 2.54
N ASP A 402 7.98 42.71 2.10
CA ASP A 402 6.53 42.59 2.24
C ASP A 402 6.16 41.97 3.58
N PHE A 403 6.96 41.04 4.10
CA PHE A 403 6.87 40.62 5.50
C PHE A 403 7.07 41.81 6.45
N ILE A 404 8.09 42.65 6.21
CA ILE A 404 8.39 43.82 7.04
C ILE A 404 7.24 44.82 7.04
N LYS A 405 6.61 45.09 5.88
CA LYS A 405 5.42 45.96 5.77
C LYS A 405 4.19 45.39 6.48
N LYS A 406 4.00 44.07 6.44
CA LYS A 406 2.83 43.37 7.03
C LYS A 406 2.94 43.19 8.55
N HIS A 407 4.16 43.09 9.08
CA HIS A 407 4.41 42.83 10.51
C HIS A 407 5.45 43.81 11.10
N PRO A 408 5.19 45.13 11.07
CA PRO A 408 6.15 46.15 11.50
C PRO A 408 6.47 46.07 12.99
N ASP A 409 5.53 45.64 13.83
CA ASP A 409 5.69 45.43 15.26
C ASP A 409 6.62 44.23 15.56
N VAL A 410 6.58 43.18 14.73
CA VAL A 410 7.51 42.05 14.81
C VAL A 410 8.88 42.50 14.34
N ALA A 411 8.98 43.19 13.21
CA ALA A 411 10.24 43.71 12.69
C ALA A 411 10.95 44.64 13.70
N GLN A 412 10.21 45.56 14.34
CA GLN A 412 10.75 46.45 15.38
C GLN A 412 11.22 45.67 16.62
N ARG A 413 10.46 44.69 17.09
CA ARG A 413 10.86 43.83 18.22
C ARG A 413 12.11 43.01 17.89
N GLN A 414 12.21 42.47 16.67
CA GLN A 414 13.38 41.72 16.21
C GLN A 414 14.62 42.61 16.07
N HIS A 415 14.47 43.87 15.63
CA HIS A 415 15.56 44.84 15.62
C HIS A 415 16.06 45.16 17.04
N MET A 416 15.16 45.34 18.02
CA MET A 416 15.54 45.53 19.43
C MET A 416 16.27 44.30 20.02
N LEU A 417 15.90 43.08 19.62
CA LEU A 417 16.65 41.87 19.96
C LEU A 417 18.06 41.86 19.36
N TRP A 418 18.22 42.30 18.10
CA TRP A 418 19.54 42.41 17.47
C TRP A 418 20.43 43.46 18.12
N ILE A 419 19.91 44.60 18.56
CA ILE A 419 20.67 45.57 19.40
C ILE A 419 21.13 44.90 20.71
N GLY A 420 20.27 44.12 21.34
CA GLY A 420 20.60 43.34 22.55
C GLY A 420 21.60 42.19 22.32
N ILE A 421 21.76 41.71 21.08
CA ILE A 421 22.78 40.75 20.68
C ILE A 421 24.09 41.48 20.37
N GLN A 422 24.04 42.58 19.62
CA GLN A 422 25.19 43.45 19.30
C GLN A 422 25.93 43.86 20.59
N SER A 423 25.23 44.38 21.61
CA SER A 423 25.84 44.79 22.87
C SER A 423 26.46 43.63 23.68
N LYS A 424 26.17 42.37 23.35
CA LYS A 424 26.87 41.19 23.90
C LYS A 424 28.11 40.85 23.07
N LEU A 425 28.02 40.94 21.74
CA LEU A 425 29.13 40.69 20.82
C LEU A 425 30.24 41.74 21.00
N GLU A 426 29.89 43.03 21.11
CA GLU A 426 30.84 44.13 21.35
C GLU A 426 31.73 43.90 22.58
N LYS A 427 31.14 43.38 23.67
CA LYS A 427 31.85 43.07 24.94
C LYS A 427 32.76 41.85 24.88
N VAL A 428 32.67 41.05 23.81
CA VAL A 428 33.48 39.84 23.59
C VAL A 428 34.56 40.08 22.53
N PHE A 429 34.26 40.89 21.51
CA PHE A 429 35.16 41.15 20.38
C PHE A 429 35.97 42.46 20.49
N ASN A 430 35.68 43.34 21.46
CA ASN A 430 36.45 44.56 21.73
C ASN A 430 36.71 45.44 20.48
N PHE A 431 35.66 45.74 19.71
CA PHE A 431 35.77 46.65 18.57
C PHE A 431 36.29 48.02 19.01
N SER A 432 37.36 48.51 18.36
CA SER A 432 37.76 49.91 18.47
C SER A 432 36.66 50.80 17.88
N LYS A 433 36.47 52.00 18.44
CA LYS A 433 35.38 52.92 18.04
C LYS A 433 35.59 53.58 16.66
N GLU A 434 36.60 53.15 15.91
CA GLU A 434 37.07 53.81 14.69
C GLU A 434 36.45 53.22 13.42
N ASP A 435 36.05 51.94 13.43
CA ASP A 435 35.37 51.28 12.29
C ASP A 435 33.89 51.70 12.13
N LEU A 436 33.30 52.37 13.13
CA LEU A 436 31.88 52.76 13.15
C LEU A 436 31.57 54.11 12.48
N VAL A 437 32.57 54.81 11.93
CA VAL A 437 32.36 56.09 11.21
C VAL A 437 32.58 55.88 9.72
N SER A 438 31.50 55.95 8.94
CA SER A 438 31.55 55.86 7.48
C SER A 438 32.40 57.00 6.88
N LYS A 439 33.62 56.68 6.41
CA LYS A 439 34.35 57.57 5.51
C LYS A 439 33.57 57.72 4.20
N LYS A 440 32.89 58.86 4.04
CA LYS A 440 32.44 59.35 2.74
C LYS A 440 33.66 59.82 1.96
N ASP A 441 34.27 58.95 1.16
CA ASP A 441 35.18 59.40 0.11
C ASP A 441 34.38 60.22 -0.92
N PRO A 442 34.71 61.51 -1.16
CA PRO A 442 33.87 62.38 -1.99
C PRO A 442 33.82 62.02 -3.47
N GLN A 443 34.73 61.17 -3.96
CA GLN A 443 35.02 61.02 -5.39
C GLN A 443 34.09 60.06 -6.13
N THR A 444 33.52 59.04 -5.48
CA THR A 444 32.69 58.02 -6.15
C THR A 444 31.32 58.55 -6.60
N GLY A 445 30.78 59.58 -5.94
CA GLY A 445 29.47 60.15 -6.27
C GLY A 445 29.47 60.93 -7.60
N VAL A 446 30.56 61.62 -7.93
CA VAL A 446 30.65 62.52 -9.09
C VAL A 446 30.57 61.73 -10.40
N TYR A 447 31.32 60.63 -10.51
CA TYR A 447 31.33 59.78 -11.71
C TYR A 447 29.98 59.09 -11.95
N LEU A 448 29.28 58.68 -10.89
CA LEU A 448 27.96 58.04 -11.01
C LEU A 448 26.87 59.02 -11.48
N CYS A 449 26.84 60.24 -10.94
CA CYS A 449 25.94 61.28 -11.44
C CYS A 449 26.25 61.63 -12.91
N ALA A 450 27.51 61.89 -13.25
CA ALA A 450 27.91 62.23 -14.62
C ALA A 450 27.61 61.12 -15.64
N ALA A 451 27.76 59.85 -15.25
CA ALA A 451 27.36 58.72 -16.08
C ALA A 451 25.84 58.65 -16.26
N HIS A 452 25.07 58.87 -15.19
CA HIS A 452 23.60 58.80 -15.23
C HIS A 452 22.96 59.97 -16.00
N GLU A 453 23.58 61.16 -15.99
CA GLU A 453 23.16 62.29 -16.83
C GLU A 453 23.50 62.07 -18.31
N ARG A 454 24.71 61.58 -18.63
CA ARG A 454 25.09 61.22 -20.01
C ARG A 454 24.18 60.13 -20.59
N ALA A 455 23.82 59.12 -19.78
CA ALA A 455 22.84 58.11 -20.18
C ALA A 455 21.47 58.72 -20.48
N ARG A 456 21.02 59.69 -19.68
CA ARG A 456 19.72 60.38 -19.86
C ARG A 456 19.72 61.34 -21.05
N GLN A 457 20.84 62.00 -21.36
CA GLN A 457 21.01 62.84 -22.56
C GLN A 457 21.06 62.01 -23.86
N ASN A 458 21.62 60.79 -23.83
CA ASN A 458 21.68 59.90 -24.99
C ASN A 458 20.41 59.04 -25.18
N GLN A 459 19.49 59.03 -24.21
CA GLN A 459 18.23 58.31 -24.31
C GLN A 459 17.34 58.77 -25.50
N PRO A 460 17.08 60.07 -25.74
CA PRO A 460 16.25 60.51 -26.87
C PRO A 460 16.88 60.31 -28.26
N SER A 461 18.22 60.30 -28.40
CA SER A 461 18.87 60.00 -29.68
C SER A 461 18.74 58.52 -30.02
N LEU A 462 19.07 57.62 -29.08
CA LEU A 462 18.88 56.18 -29.24
C LEU A 462 17.41 55.81 -29.53
N GLN A 463 16.45 56.53 -28.94
CA GLN A 463 15.02 56.33 -29.20
C GLN A 463 14.59 56.85 -30.59
N LYS A 464 15.23 57.90 -31.13
CA LYS A 464 15.08 58.31 -32.53
C LYS A 464 15.66 57.26 -33.49
N ASP A 465 16.87 56.77 -33.25
CA ASP A 465 17.49 55.75 -34.11
C ASP A 465 16.69 54.44 -34.12
N LEU A 466 16.16 54.01 -32.96
CA LEU A 466 15.28 52.84 -32.87
C LEU A 466 13.92 53.03 -33.56
N SER A 467 13.39 54.25 -33.65
CA SER A 467 12.14 54.52 -34.38
C SER A 467 12.36 54.64 -35.89
N ALA A 468 13.43 55.30 -36.33
CA ALA A 468 13.85 55.32 -37.74
C ALA A 468 14.12 53.90 -38.26
N ARG A 469 14.82 53.07 -37.49
CA ARG A 469 15.12 51.67 -37.83
C ARG A 469 13.90 50.74 -37.79
N ARG A 470 12.78 51.18 -37.21
CA ARG A 470 11.47 50.48 -37.28
C ARG A 470 10.64 50.92 -38.49
N GLN A 471 10.69 52.18 -38.89
CA GLN A 471 9.99 52.66 -40.10
C GLN A 471 10.66 52.16 -41.41
N GLY A 472 11.97 51.92 -41.40
CA GLY A 472 12.73 51.42 -42.56
C GLY A 472 12.55 49.94 -42.94
N LYS A 473 11.52 49.23 -42.45
CA LYS A 473 11.26 47.82 -42.81
C LYS A 473 9.78 47.55 -43.13
N GLY A 474 9.38 47.94 -44.34
CA GLY A 474 8.15 47.47 -44.98
C GLY A 474 8.39 47.19 -46.46
N GLY A 475 8.51 45.93 -46.85
CA GLY A 475 8.63 45.50 -48.25
C GLY A 475 9.65 44.38 -48.51
N ALA A 476 9.13 43.20 -48.90
CA ALA A 476 9.80 42.08 -49.59
C ALA A 476 11.06 41.41 -48.97
N GLY A 477 11.29 40.18 -49.44
CA GLY A 477 12.55 39.42 -49.37
C GLY A 477 12.72 38.63 -50.69
N PRO A 478 13.54 37.55 -50.79
CA PRO A 478 14.38 36.93 -49.76
C PRO A 478 15.85 36.67 -50.20
N SER A 479 16.64 35.97 -49.35
CA SER A 479 17.98 35.37 -49.60
C SER A 479 19.19 36.33 -49.71
N GLY A 480 20.44 35.85 -49.49
CA GLY A 480 21.62 36.55 -50.06
C GLY A 480 23.02 36.62 -49.39
N GLY A 481 23.30 36.09 -48.19
CA GLY A 481 24.68 35.72 -47.73
C GLY A 481 25.83 36.76 -47.50
N ALA A 482 26.79 36.37 -46.64
CA ALA A 482 28.16 36.91 -46.42
C ALA A 482 28.34 38.35 -45.85
N ALA A 483 29.47 38.77 -45.25
CA ALA A 483 30.81 38.15 -45.07
C ALA A 483 31.44 38.41 -43.67
N VAL A 484 32.70 37.98 -43.45
CA VAL A 484 33.37 37.74 -42.13
C VAL A 484 34.72 38.48 -41.96
N ARG A 485 35.15 38.74 -40.70
CA ARG A 485 36.55 38.72 -40.11
C ARG A 485 36.54 39.44 -38.74
N VAL A 486 37.32 39.14 -37.68
CA VAL A 486 38.81 39.10 -37.41
C VAL A 486 38.97 38.43 -36.00
N LYS A 487 40.00 37.69 -35.52
CA LYS A 487 41.36 37.20 -35.92
C LYS A 487 41.61 35.81 -35.26
N GLU A 488 42.71 35.13 -35.61
CA GLU A 488 43.19 33.84 -35.05
C GLU A 488 44.71 33.81 -34.73
N GLU A 489 45.13 33.01 -33.72
CA GLU A 489 46.36 32.15 -33.67
C GLU A 489 47.76 32.82 -33.65
N PRO A 490 48.93 32.15 -33.36
CA PRO A 490 49.26 30.71 -33.13
C PRO A 490 49.47 30.31 -31.64
N VAL A 491 49.58 29.06 -31.17
CA VAL A 491 49.98 27.70 -31.67
C VAL A 491 51.45 27.29 -31.43
N SER A 492 51.62 26.13 -30.75
CA SER A 492 52.76 25.19 -30.84
C SER A 492 52.40 23.88 -30.09
N ASP A 493 52.06 22.84 -30.86
CA ASP A 493 52.50 21.42 -30.83
C ASP A 493 53.07 20.80 -29.53
N GLY A 494 52.76 19.54 -29.16
CA GLY A 494 51.87 18.57 -29.82
C GLY A 494 51.98 17.15 -29.21
N GLU A 495 51.06 16.25 -29.65
CA GLU A 495 51.08 14.76 -29.54
C GLU A 495 51.08 14.16 -28.09
N ASP A 496 50.46 13.02 -27.76
CA ASP A 496 50.07 11.80 -28.48
C ASP A 496 48.65 11.27 -28.11
N GLU A 497 47.86 10.86 -29.13
CA GLU A 497 47.20 9.54 -29.34
C GLU A 497 46.14 8.96 -28.32
N PRO A 498 45.30 7.94 -28.67
CA PRO A 498 44.21 8.04 -29.66
C PRO A 498 42.92 7.22 -29.30
N MET A 499 42.09 6.95 -30.33
CA MET A 499 41.04 5.91 -30.45
C MET A 499 39.61 6.22 -29.97
N ASP A 500 38.94 6.85 -30.93
CA ASP A 500 37.53 7.19 -31.16
C ASP A 500 36.56 5.98 -31.33
N THR A 501 35.31 6.27 -31.69
CA THR A 501 34.17 5.39 -32.09
C THR A 501 33.40 4.71 -30.95
N SER A 502 32.07 4.79 -30.78
CA SER A 502 30.89 4.89 -31.69
C SER A 502 30.51 3.55 -32.36
N SER A 503 29.24 3.13 -32.51
CA SER A 503 27.95 3.70 -32.07
C SER A 503 26.82 2.63 -32.06
N SER A 504 25.60 3.03 -31.70
CA SER A 504 24.36 2.24 -31.56
C SER A 504 23.93 1.38 -32.77
N SER A 505 23.30 0.22 -32.53
CA SER A 505 21.81 0.10 -32.60
C SER A 505 21.23 -1.34 -32.54
N SER A 506 19.99 -1.43 -32.01
CA SER A 506 18.86 -2.33 -32.40
C SER A 506 18.92 -3.88 -32.39
N ALA A 507 17.97 -4.45 -31.61
CA ALA A 507 17.00 -5.51 -31.95
C ALA A 507 17.14 -6.98 -31.46
N ASP A 508 15.99 -7.49 -30.96
CA ASP A 508 15.47 -8.86 -30.78
C ASP A 508 16.23 -9.97 -30.01
N GLY A 509 15.49 -10.70 -29.15
CA GLY A 509 15.97 -11.94 -28.50
C GLY A 509 15.16 -12.48 -27.30
N ARG A 510 14.07 -13.22 -27.57
CA ARG A 510 13.22 -14.02 -26.65
C ARG A 510 13.88 -14.56 -25.35
N GLN A 511 13.14 -14.54 -24.22
CA GLN A 511 13.18 -15.54 -23.13
C GLN A 511 11.84 -15.51 -22.34
N THR A 512 10.97 -16.52 -22.47
CA THR A 512 10.79 -17.74 -21.62
C THR A 512 10.02 -17.55 -20.32
N GLU A 513 8.91 -18.28 -20.17
CA GLU A 513 8.07 -18.36 -18.98
C GLU A 513 8.73 -19.19 -17.87
N GLY A 514 8.49 -18.84 -16.59
CA GLY A 514 9.05 -19.53 -15.42
C GLY A 514 7.99 -20.11 -14.49
N ASN A 515 7.75 -21.41 -14.57
CA ASN A 515 6.86 -22.12 -13.63
C ASN A 515 7.50 -22.26 -12.23
N PHE A 516 6.85 -21.74 -11.20
CA PHE A 516 7.24 -21.98 -9.80
C PHE A 516 6.63 -23.30 -9.29
N ILE A 517 7.46 -24.35 -9.23
CA ILE A 517 7.11 -25.62 -8.57
C ILE A 517 7.58 -25.58 -7.11
N LEU A 518 6.64 -25.75 -6.18
CA LEU A 518 6.89 -25.72 -4.74
C LEU A 518 7.23 -27.13 -4.23
N SER A 519 8.52 -27.48 -4.25
CA SER A 519 9.03 -28.75 -3.71
C SER A 519 9.14 -28.70 -2.18
N GLN A 520 8.29 -29.45 -1.46
CA GLN A 520 8.51 -29.74 -0.05
C GLN A 520 9.62 -30.79 0.11
N GLN A 521 10.54 -30.58 1.05
CA GLN A 521 11.39 -31.64 1.59
C GLN A 521 11.39 -31.53 3.12
N GLY A 522 11.11 -32.65 3.80
CA GLY A 522 11.06 -32.73 5.25
C GLY A 522 12.42 -33.08 5.85
N LEU A 523 12.74 -32.48 7.01
CA LEU A 523 13.96 -32.79 7.76
C LEU A 523 13.71 -33.90 8.78
N MET A 524 14.37 -35.04 8.59
CA MET A 524 14.51 -36.09 9.61
C MET A 524 15.75 -35.79 10.48
N PRO A 525 15.66 -35.87 11.82
CA PRO A 525 16.84 -35.77 12.69
C PRO A 525 17.56 -37.12 12.77
N THR A 526 18.86 -37.14 12.46
CA THR A 526 19.74 -38.29 12.70
C THR A 526 20.12 -38.39 14.17
N GLY A 527 19.90 -39.54 14.81
CA GLY A 527 20.39 -39.80 16.16
C GLY A 527 21.86 -40.19 16.18
N SER A 528 22.61 -39.67 17.16
CA SER A 528 23.92 -40.16 17.59
C SER A 528 23.76 -40.84 18.95
N GLY A 529 24.17 -42.10 19.08
CA GLY A 529 24.00 -42.88 20.31
C GLY A 529 25.25 -42.91 21.19
N GLU A 530 25.02 -43.13 22.49
CA GLU A 530 25.96 -43.72 23.45
C GLU A 530 25.21 -44.84 24.18
N GLY A 531 25.83 -46.01 24.36
CA GLY A 531 25.22 -47.22 24.94
C GLY A 531 25.11 -48.36 23.95
#